data_AF-A0A8T7HSG6-F1
#
_entry.id   AF-A0A8T7HSG6-F1
#
_cell.length_a   1.000
_cell.length_b   1.000
_cell.length_c   1.000
_cell.angle_alpha   90.00
_cell.angle_beta   90.00
_cell.angle_gamma   90.00
#
_symmetry.space_group_name_H-M   'P 1'
#
loop_
_entity.id
_entity.type
_entity.pdbx_description
1 polymer ?
#
loop_
_entity_poly.entity_id
_entity_poly.type
_entity_poly.pdbx_seq_one_letter_code
_entity_poly.pdbx_strand_id
1 'polypeptide(L)'
;MISFKNKWLALAAGAVLAFNLANAADDKKEEKSKGYLEAQKKALFSKENVKKRTAPVGKIYVEGDDVPAAAPPPVAKVTGPRNGEQVYTANCAACHGVGVGGAPKFGTSAWTDLAAANTTDVLLQSVKNGKGIMPPMGGCANCSDEELTKAIEHMINSAQ
;
A
#
# COMPACT_ATOMS: atom_id res chain seq x y z
N MET A 1 20.47 -60.40 -31.54
CA MET A 1 19.82 -59.13 -31.92
C MET A 1 18.78 -58.66 -30.87
N ILE A 2 19.15 -58.53 -29.58
CA ILE A 2 18.16 -58.22 -28.51
C ILE A 2 18.59 -57.04 -27.60
N SER A 3 19.86 -56.62 -27.60
CA SER A 3 20.36 -55.69 -26.57
C SER A 3 20.18 -54.19 -26.86
N PHE A 4 19.77 -53.77 -28.06
CA PHE A 4 19.70 -52.34 -28.42
C PHE A 4 18.30 -51.72 -28.30
N LYS A 5 17.24 -52.53 -28.28
CA LYS A 5 15.85 -52.04 -28.22
C LYS A 5 15.40 -51.60 -26.82
N ASN A 6 16.04 -52.09 -25.76
CA ASN A 6 15.60 -51.84 -24.38
C ASN A 6 16.18 -50.56 -23.76
N LYS A 7 17.21 -49.95 -24.37
CA LYS A 7 17.80 -48.69 -23.89
C LYS A 7 17.00 -47.44 -24.27
N TRP A 8 16.26 -47.48 -25.37
CA TRP A 8 15.41 -46.36 -25.80
C TRP A 8 14.09 -46.24 -25.01
N LEU A 9 13.53 -47.36 -24.53
CA LEU A 9 12.32 -47.34 -23.70
C LEU A 9 12.55 -46.66 -22.33
N ALA A 10 13.75 -46.77 -21.77
CA ALA A 10 14.08 -46.20 -20.46
C ALA A 10 14.22 -44.66 -20.48
N LEU A 11 14.62 -44.06 -21.60
CA LEU A 11 14.78 -42.60 -21.74
C LEU A 11 13.44 -41.88 -21.95
N ALA A 12 12.49 -42.50 -22.66
CA ALA A 12 11.16 -41.92 -22.87
C ALA A 12 10.33 -41.87 -21.58
N ALA A 13 10.43 -42.90 -20.72
CA ALA A 13 9.73 -42.93 -19.43
C ALA A 13 10.24 -41.85 -18.44
N GLY A 14 11.55 -41.56 -18.44
CA GLY A 14 12.14 -40.54 -17.58
C GLY A 14 11.69 -39.11 -17.90
N ALA A 15 11.54 -38.79 -19.20
CA ALA A 15 11.09 -37.46 -19.63
C ALA A 15 9.60 -37.21 -19.33
N VAL A 16 8.74 -38.21 -19.48
CA VAL A 16 7.30 -38.10 -19.16
C VAL A 16 7.07 -37.95 -17.65
N LEU A 17 7.88 -38.63 -16.82
CA LEU A 17 7.79 -38.49 -15.37
C LEU A 17 8.25 -37.10 -14.90
N ALA A 18 9.34 -36.58 -15.48
CA ALA A 18 9.83 -35.22 -15.18
C ALA A 18 8.83 -34.13 -15.62
N PHE A 19 8.18 -34.28 -16.77
CA PHE A 19 7.17 -33.33 -17.25
C PHE A 19 5.89 -33.35 -16.40
N ASN A 20 5.44 -34.54 -15.95
CA ASN A 20 4.30 -34.65 -15.03
C ASN A 20 4.60 -34.05 -13.63
N LEU A 21 5.82 -34.24 -13.12
CA LEU A 21 6.24 -33.66 -11.83
C LEU A 21 6.37 -32.13 -11.89
N ALA A 22 6.81 -31.57 -13.02
CA ALA A 22 6.87 -30.12 -13.23
C ALA A 22 5.46 -29.50 -13.26
N ASN A 23 4.51 -30.07 -14.02
CA ASN A 23 3.12 -29.57 -14.06
C ASN A 23 2.44 -29.63 -12.67
N ALA A 24 2.69 -30.68 -11.90
CA ALA A 24 2.14 -30.81 -10.54
C ALA A 24 2.66 -29.74 -9.54
N ALA A 25 3.81 -29.12 -9.81
CA ALA A 25 4.35 -28.04 -8.99
C ALA A 25 3.73 -26.68 -9.35
N ASP A 26 3.41 -26.47 -10.63
CA ASP A 26 2.73 -25.26 -11.11
C ASP A 26 1.25 -25.24 -10.66
N ASP A 27 0.56 -26.39 -10.68
CA ASP A 27 -0.82 -26.52 -10.19
C ASP A 27 -0.95 -26.09 -8.71
N LYS A 28 0.01 -26.48 -7.86
CA LYS A 28 0.03 -26.11 -6.43
C LYS A 28 0.24 -24.62 -6.21
N LYS A 29 0.98 -23.95 -7.11
CA LYS A 29 1.22 -22.50 -7.03
C LYS A 29 -0.02 -21.71 -7.46
N GLU A 30 -0.75 -22.22 -8.46
CA GLU A 30 -2.02 -21.65 -8.92
C GLU A 30 -3.15 -21.84 -7.89
N GLU A 31 -3.23 -23.00 -7.24
CA GLU A 31 -4.22 -23.24 -6.18
C GLU A 31 -4.00 -22.32 -4.96
N LYS A 32 -2.73 -22.13 -4.58
CA LYS A 32 -2.36 -21.22 -3.47
C LYS A 32 -2.64 -19.76 -3.81
N SER A 33 -2.46 -19.33 -5.07
CA SER A 33 -2.75 -17.96 -5.51
C SER A 33 -4.26 -17.70 -5.58
N LYS A 34 -5.05 -18.69 -6.04
CA LYS A 34 -6.52 -18.65 -6.01
C LYS A 34 -7.05 -18.51 -4.58
N GLY A 35 -6.50 -19.28 -3.63
CA GLY A 35 -6.88 -19.18 -2.21
C GLY A 35 -6.62 -17.80 -1.61
N TYR A 36 -5.48 -17.18 -1.95
CA TYR A 36 -5.16 -15.82 -1.51
C TYR A 36 -6.10 -14.77 -2.13
N LEU A 37 -6.38 -14.88 -3.43
CA LEU A 37 -7.24 -13.95 -4.16
C LEU A 37 -8.70 -14.03 -3.67
N GLU A 38 -9.22 -15.24 -3.39
CA GLU A 38 -10.57 -15.42 -2.85
C GLU A 38 -10.69 -14.91 -1.41
N ALA A 39 -9.65 -15.08 -0.59
CA ALA A 39 -9.61 -14.49 0.75
C ALA A 39 -9.62 -12.95 0.69
N GLN A 40 -8.85 -12.36 -0.23
CA GLN A 40 -8.83 -10.91 -0.45
C GLN A 40 -10.16 -10.38 -0.99
N LYS A 41 -10.76 -11.04 -1.99
CA LYS A 41 -12.08 -10.67 -2.50
C LYS A 41 -13.13 -10.74 -1.40
N LYS A 42 -13.14 -11.81 -0.60
CA LYS A 42 -14.05 -11.94 0.54
C LYS A 42 -13.85 -10.81 1.55
N ALA A 43 -12.60 -10.43 1.83
CA ALA A 43 -12.31 -9.32 2.74
C ALA A 43 -12.72 -7.96 2.15
N LEU A 44 -12.40 -7.68 0.88
CA LEU A 44 -12.68 -6.40 0.23
C LEU A 44 -14.18 -6.20 -0.06
N PHE A 45 -14.88 -7.27 -0.43
CA PHE A 45 -16.29 -7.25 -0.83
C PHE A 45 -17.24 -7.84 0.23
N SER A 46 -16.75 -8.11 1.46
CA SER A 46 -17.66 -8.50 2.54
C SER A 46 -18.72 -7.42 2.72
N LYS A 47 -19.97 -7.84 2.91
CA LYS A 47 -21.09 -6.91 3.13
C LYS A 47 -20.80 -5.93 4.27
N GLU A 48 -20.05 -6.37 5.28
CA GLU A 48 -19.59 -5.54 6.39
C GLU A 48 -18.60 -4.45 5.94
N ASN A 49 -17.54 -4.80 5.20
CA ASN A 49 -16.53 -3.83 4.78
C ASN A 49 -17.05 -2.90 3.68
N VAL A 50 -17.95 -3.39 2.82
CA VAL A 50 -18.69 -2.54 1.87
C VAL A 50 -19.56 -1.56 2.63
N LYS A 51 -20.37 -2.00 3.60
CA LYS A 51 -21.24 -1.14 4.40
C LYS A 51 -20.46 -0.07 5.18
N LYS A 52 -19.28 -0.41 5.72
CA LYS A 52 -18.39 0.54 6.40
C LYS A 52 -17.90 1.65 5.45
N ARG A 53 -17.61 1.32 4.20
CA ARG A 53 -17.10 2.26 3.19
C ARG A 53 -18.20 3.06 2.47
N THR A 54 -19.41 2.51 2.36
CA THR A 54 -20.57 3.18 1.77
C THR A 54 -21.43 3.91 2.82
N ALA A 55 -21.02 3.91 4.08
CA ALA A 55 -21.70 4.68 5.12
C ALA A 55 -21.60 6.19 4.78
N PRO A 56 -22.70 6.95 4.89
CA PRO A 56 -22.69 8.36 4.57
C PRO A 56 -21.77 9.11 5.53
N VAL A 57 -20.86 9.92 4.98
CA VAL A 57 -19.90 10.73 5.74
C VAL A 57 -20.54 11.97 6.37
N GLY A 58 -21.82 12.22 6.09
CA GLY A 58 -22.59 13.35 6.61
C GLY A 58 -24.09 13.21 6.30
N LYS A 59 -24.90 14.11 6.84
CA LYS A 59 -26.33 14.22 6.54
C LYS A 59 -26.55 15.36 5.54
N ILE A 60 -27.43 15.16 4.56
CA ILE A 60 -27.90 16.22 3.66
C ILE A 60 -29.21 16.73 4.27
N TYR A 61 -29.27 18.03 4.51
CA TYR A 61 -30.46 18.72 4.99
C TYR A 61 -31.10 19.48 3.82
N VAL A 62 -32.42 19.51 3.77
CA VAL A 62 -33.20 20.22 2.75
C VAL A 62 -33.71 21.53 3.36
N GLU A 63 -33.93 22.53 2.53
CA GLU A 63 -34.34 23.86 2.95
C GLU A 63 -35.64 23.82 3.77
N GLY A 64 -35.55 24.23 5.04
CA GLY A 64 -36.64 24.12 6.03
C GLY A 64 -36.31 23.23 7.23
N ASP A 65 -35.27 22.40 7.16
CA ASP A 65 -34.79 21.60 8.28
C ASP A 65 -34.08 22.48 9.33
N ASP A 66 -34.38 22.27 10.61
CA ASP A 66 -33.62 22.77 11.75
C ASP A 66 -32.23 22.14 11.80
N VAL A 67 -31.30 22.73 11.05
CA VAL A 67 -29.88 22.35 11.03
C VAL A 67 -29.24 22.61 12.40
N PRO A 68 -28.81 21.57 13.14
CA PRO A 68 -27.95 21.79 14.30
C PRO A 68 -26.65 22.42 13.81
N ALA A 69 -26.08 23.35 14.60
CA ALA A 69 -24.77 23.94 14.32
C ALA A 69 -23.79 22.82 13.95
N ALA A 70 -23.20 22.93 12.75
CA ALA A 70 -22.44 21.85 12.12
C ALA A 70 -21.49 21.20 13.12
N ALA A 71 -21.78 19.95 13.48
CA ALA A 71 -20.84 19.15 14.24
C ALA A 71 -19.56 19.05 13.38
N PRO A 72 -18.37 19.28 13.96
CA PRO A 72 -17.12 19.14 13.22
C PRO A 72 -17.09 17.75 12.56
N PRO A 73 -16.50 17.62 11.36
CA PRO A 73 -16.46 16.35 10.64
C PRO A 73 -15.92 15.26 11.57
N PRO A 74 -16.38 14.00 11.43
CA PRO A 74 -15.88 12.91 12.26
C PRO A 74 -14.38 12.80 12.03
N VAL A 75 -13.60 13.31 12.99
CA VAL A 75 -12.17 13.07 13.05
C VAL A 75 -12.01 11.56 13.19
N ALA A 76 -11.46 10.95 12.15
CA ALA A 76 -11.15 9.53 12.16
C ALA A 76 -10.39 9.21 13.45
N LYS A 77 -10.95 8.30 14.25
CA LYS A 77 -10.44 7.89 15.56
C LYS A 77 -8.93 7.65 15.45
N VAL A 78 -8.14 8.40 16.20
CA VAL A 78 -6.69 8.24 16.31
C VAL A 78 -6.43 6.80 16.75
N THR A 79 -5.91 5.96 15.84
CA THR A 79 -5.54 4.57 16.12
C THR A 79 -4.19 4.55 16.83
N GLY A 80 -4.12 5.09 18.05
CA GLY A 80 -2.85 5.26 18.78
C GLY A 80 -1.79 6.06 18.00
N PRO A 81 -0.59 6.25 18.57
CA PRO A 81 0.51 6.83 17.82
C PRO A 81 0.98 5.82 16.77
N ARG A 82 0.74 6.11 15.48
CA ARG A 82 1.29 5.31 14.39
C ARG A 82 2.79 5.58 14.24
N ASN A 83 3.52 4.60 13.75
CA ASN A 83 4.91 4.79 13.38
C ASN A 83 5.03 5.41 11.97
N GLY A 84 6.25 5.83 11.62
CA GLY A 84 6.52 6.51 10.34
C GLY A 84 6.20 5.65 9.11
N GLU A 85 6.52 4.36 9.15
CA GLU A 85 6.25 3.41 8.07
C GLU A 85 4.74 3.21 7.84
N GLN A 86 3.95 3.14 8.92
CA GLN A 86 2.50 3.02 8.85
C GLN A 86 1.86 4.26 8.22
N VAL A 87 2.32 5.45 8.62
CA VAL A 87 1.83 6.72 8.07
C VAL A 87 2.24 6.85 6.60
N TYR A 88 3.49 6.51 6.28
CA TYR A 88 4.01 6.47 4.91
C TYR A 88 3.18 5.56 4.02
N THR A 89 2.97 4.31 4.44
CA THR A 89 2.24 3.31 3.67
C THR A 89 0.79 3.71 3.44
N ALA A 90 0.14 4.29 4.46
CA ALA A 90 -1.26 4.68 4.38
C ALA A 90 -1.50 5.90 3.49
N ASN A 91 -0.60 6.90 3.50
CA ASN A 91 -0.89 8.22 2.92
C ASN A 91 0.15 8.71 1.90
N CYS A 92 1.43 8.36 2.07
CA CYS A 92 2.53 8.98 1.33
C CYS A 92 3.00 8.13 0.14
N ALA A 93 2.92 6.80 0.26
CA ALA A 93 3.46 5.83 -0.69
C ALA A 93 2.83 5.94 -2.09
N ALA A 94 1.57 6.36 -2.19
CA ALA A 94 0.88 6.54 -3.48
C ALA A 94 1.63 7.51 -4.41
N CYS A 95 2.24 8.55 -3.86
CA CYS A 95 3.00 9.53 -4.63
C CYS A 95 4.51 9.29 -4.53
N HIS A 96 5.03 9.08 -3.32
CA HIS A 96 6.47 8.94 -3.07
C HIS A 96 7.01 7.55 -3.40
N GLY A 97 6.19 6.50 -3.54
CA GLY A 97 6.66 5.17 -3.94
C GLY A 97 7.12 5.11 -5.40
N VAL A 98 6.46 5.86 -6.28
CA VAL A 98 6.75 5.88 -7.72
C VAL A 98 7.23 7.24 -8.25
N GLY A 99 7.16 8.29 -7.43
CA GLY A 99 7.61 9.64 -7.80
C GLY A 99 6.57 10.43 -8.62
N VAL A 100 5.28 10.30 -8.27
CA VAL A 100 4.18 10.98 -8.97
C VAL A 100 4.41 12.49 -9.02
N GLY A 101 4.31 13.07 -10.21
CA GLY A 101 4.47 14.51 -10.44
C GLY A 101 5.79 15.10 -9.95
N GLY A 102 6.85 14.30 -9.94
CA GLY A 102 8.18 14.72 -9.48
C GLY A 102 8.37 14.64 -7.97
N ALA A 103 7.48 13.93 -7.25
CA ALA A 103 7.69 13.64 -5.84
C ALA A 103 9.03 12.89 -5.64
N PRO A 104 9.82 13.22 -4.60
CA PRO A 104 11.01 12.46 -4.23
C PRO A 104 10.67 10.99 -4.04
N LYS A 105 11.27 10.13 -4.85
CA LYS A 105 10.97 8.70 -4.85
C LYS A 105 11.64 8.02 -3.66
N PHE A 106 10.89 7.19 -2.94
CA PHE A 106 11.36 6.43 -1.80
C PHE A 106 12.59 5.57 -2.17
N GLY A 107 13.59 5.53 -1.28
CA GLY A 107 14.83 4.80 -1.50
C GLY A 107 15.79 5.41 -2.54
N THR A 108 15.61 6.69 -2.89
CA THR A 108 16.51 7.38 -3.82
C THR A 108 17.31 8.49 -3.13
N SER A 109 18.46 8.86 -3.71
CA SER A 109 19.33 9.92 -3.21
C SER A 109 18.66 11.30 -3.13
N ALA A 110 17.49 11.49 -3.74
CA ALA A 110 16.70 12.70 -3.54
C ALA A 110 16.42 12.96 -2.05
N TRP A 111 16.27 11.90 -1.24
CA TRP A 111 16.05 12.01 0.20
C TRP A 111 17.30 12.38 0.99
N THR A 112 18.48 11.90 0.58
CA THR A 112 19.75 12.32 1.18
C THR A 112 20.04 13.79 0.88
N ASP A 113 19.78 14.23 -0.36
CA ASP A 113 19.96 15.62 -0.76
C ASP A 113 18.98 16.55 -0.01
N LEU A 114 17.73 16.12 0.16
CA LEU A 114 16.72 16.83 0.94
C LEU A 114 17.11 16.98 2.41
N ALA A 115 17.62 15.91 3.03
CA ALA A 115 18.06 15.91 4.42
C ALA A 115 19.34 16.74 4.64
N ALA A 116 20.21 16.83 3.64
CA ALA A 116 21.38 17.71 3.69
C ALA A 116 21.01 19.20 3.57
N ALA A 117 19.99 19.51 2.76
CA ALA A 117 19.59 20.89 2.49
C ALA A 117 18.58 21.47 3.50
N ASN A 118 17.90 20.63 4.29
CA ASN A 118 16.80 21.07 5.16
C ASN A 118 16.81 20.34 6.50
N THR A 119 16.27 20.99 7.53
CA THR A 119 15.94 20.32 8.79
C THR A 119 14.59 19.60 8.68
N THR A 120 14.38 18.58 9.52
CA THR A 120 13.11 17.86 9.59
C THR A 120 11.92 18.80 9.87
N ASP A 121 12.13 19.85 10.67
CA ASP A 121 11.07 20.84 10.96
C ASP A 121 10.66 21.64 9.72
N VAL A 122 11.62 22.04 8.87
CA VAL A 122 11.34 22.74 7.61
C VAL A 122 10.56 21.83 6.66
N LEU A 123 10.95 20.55 6.58
CA LEU A 123 10.23 19.56 5.78
C LEU A 123 8.81 19.35 6.33
N LEU A 124 8.65 19.26 7.65
CA LEU A 124 7.33 19.16 8.29
C LEU A 124 6.44 20.35 7.92
N GLN A 125 6.95 21.58 7.97
CA GLN A 125 6.16 22.75 7.54
C GLN A 125 5.77 22.67 6.06
N SER A 126 6.67 22.20 5.19
CA SER A 126 6.33 21.97 3.78
C SER A 126 5.25 20.90 3.59
N VAL A 127 5.27 19.82 4.39
CA VAL A 127 4.24 18.78 4.35
C VAL A 127 2.89 19.33 4.84
N LYS A 128 2.89 20.09 5.94
CA LYS A 128 1.68 20.68 6.52
C LYS A 128 1.02 21.67 5.56
N ASN A 129 1.81 22.54 4.94
CA ASN A 129 1.31 23.55 4.01
C ASN A 129 1.01 22.99 2.60
N GLY A 130 1.60 21.85 2.25
CA GLY A 130 1.61 21.32 0.89
C GLY A 130 2.66 22.01 0.02
N LYS A 131 3.06 21.35 -1.08
CA LYS A 131 4.05 21.89 -2.02
C LYS A 131 3.82 21.34 -3.44
N GLY A 132 3.62 22.24 -4.40
CA GLY A 132 3.30 21.84 -5.77
C GLY A 132 2.00 21.04 -5.82
N ILE A 133 2.07 19.80 -6.30
CA ILE A 133 0.92 18.88 -6.31
C ILE A 133 0.72 18.11 -4.99
N MET A 134 1.68 18.19 -4.05
CA MET A 134 1.57 17.53 -2.76
C MET A 134 0.50 18.26 -1.92
N PRO A 135 -0.60 17.60 -1.55
CA PRO A 135 -1.68 18.24 -0.80
C PRO A 135 -1.22 18.62 0.63
N PRO A 136 -1.91 19.58 1.28
CA PRO A 136 -1.69 19.89 2.69
C PRO A 136 -1.75 18.63 3.56
N MET A 137 -0.94 18.61 4.62
CA MET A 137 -0.75 17.47 5.53
C MET A 137 -0.33 16.16 4.83
N GLY A 138 0.22 16.23 3.60
CA GLY A 138 0.53 15.05 2.80
C GLY A 138 -0.68 14.13 2.54
N GLY A 139 -1.90 14.68 2.59
CA GLY A 139 -3.14 13.92 2.46
C GLY A 139 -3.62 13.25 3.75
N CYS A 140 -2.88 13.36 4.86
CA CYS A 140 -3.25 12.80 6.16
C CYS A 140 -3.88 13.86 7.08
N ALA A 141 -5.18 14.13 6.89
CA ALA A 141 -5.90 15.14 7.68
C ALA A 141 -6.03 14.78 9.18
N ASN A 142 -5.81 13.53 9.56
CA ASN A 142 -5.88 13.04 10.93
C ASN A 142 -4.49 12.70 11.53
N CYS A 143 -3.40 13.04 10.85
CA CYS A 143 -2.06 12.84 11.41
C CYS A 143 -1.72 13.95 12.41
N SER A 144 -1.06 13.57 13.51
CA SER A 144 -0.35 14.54 14.35
C SER A 144 0.96 14.99 13.71
N ASP A 145 1.49 16.13 14.15
CA ASP A 145 2.82 16.59 13.72
C ASP A 145 3.91 15.54 13.99
N GLU A 146 3.82 14.82 15.12
CA GLU A 146 4.76 13.74 15.46
C GLU A 146 4.67 12.56 14.49
N GLU A 147 3.46 12.17 14.07
CA GLU A 147 3.26 11.11 13.08
C GLU A 147 3.82 11.51 11.70
N LEU A 148 3.64 12.77 11.31
CA LEU A 148 4.21 13.31 10.07
C LEU A 148 5.73 13.38 10.13
N THR A 149 6.30 13.83 11.26
CA THR A 149 7.75 13.84 11.47
C THR A 149 8.35 12.44 11.32
N LYS A 150 7.76 11.44 11.99
CA LYS A 150 8.22 10.03 11.88
C LYS A 150 8.13 9.52 10.43
N ALA A 151 7.09 9.91 9.68
CA ALA A 151 6.97 9.54 8.28
C ALA A 151 8.04 10.18 7.40
N ILE A 152 8.38 11.46 7.65
CA ILE A 152 9.47 12.16 6.97
C ILE A 152 10.81 11.47 7.26
N GLU A 153 11.09 11.16 8.52
CA GLU A 153 12.30 10.43 8.94
C GLU A 153 12.38 9.06 8.29
N HIS A 154 11.28 8.32 8.22
CA HIS A 154 11.22 7.04 7.53
C HIS A 154 11.60 7.15 6.05
N MET A 155 11.15 8.20 5.35
CA MET A 155 11.51 8.45 3.96
C MET A 155 12.97 8.91 3.81
N ILE A 156 13.48 9.75 4.72
CA ILE A 156 14.90 10.16 4.73
C ILE A 156 15.81 8.94 4.92
N ASN A 157 15.50 8.09 5.89
CA ASN A 157 16.28 6.91 6.23
C ASN A 157 16.19 5.80 5.16
N SER A 158 15.24 5.89 4.24
CA SER A 158 15.10 4.91 3.15
C SER A 158 16.26 4.92 2.16
N ALA A 159 17.03 6.01 2.11
CA ALA A 159 18.10 6.25 1.15
C ALA A 159 19.51 6.26 1.78
N GLN A 160 19.61 5.96 3.08
CA GLN A 160 20.86 5.88 3.83
C GLN A 160 21.51 4.51 3.73
#